data_AF-A0AAD2VSU4-F1
#
_entry.id   AF-A0AAD2VSU4-F1
#
_cell.length_a   1.000
_cell.length_b   1.000
_cell.length_c   1.000
_cell.angle_alpha   90.00
_cell.angle_beta   90.00
_cell.angle_gamma   90.00
#
_symmetry.space_group_name_H-M   'P 1'
#
loop_
_entity.id
_entity.type
_entity.pdbx_description
1 polymer ?
#
loop_
_entity_poly.entity_id
_entity_poly.type
_entity_poly.pdbx_seq_one_letter_code
_entity_poly.pdbx_strand_id
1 'polypeptide(L)'
;MSLSYNDVINSLTNLTPDSSLAKIRHERAVATENTQAVFDAIFSTPSTLLTNDVKYYFAYEVAKVTGSPRLTEFYFQLIDSMPDEALSKPLATAKEYLQVLTQSPKDTHYQLMTALTEQGWQQSDIILLAQLITYVTYQARLIEGVLLLTNNSHLAHNSPKVVAGKWNHQPLTRKGEPSPTAFTQDNLGWEAWISARDAKTLSAEEAQIMKKFGQLNSEYFLLLAHQSKILELRTLIDRGVFYTSEGLPRWEREFAAAVTSKVNGCIYCASVHARKASQYAKERRADVDKLLATATGLVLAEGFDDRLLAITDLVASLSATPIQATPSQIKELKNLGLSELELLDLVQSTAFFSWANRLMLSLGEPFEIVEDKE
;
A
#
# COMPACT_ATOMS: atom_id res chain seq x y z
N MET A 1 -5.23 -6.72 -28.86
CA MET A 1 -5.41 -5.26 -29.11
C MET A 1 -4.80 -4.54 -27.93
N SER A 2 -3.76 -3.72 -28.12
CA SER A 2 -3.22 -2.89 -27.03
C SER A 2 -4.23 -1.81 -26.68
N LEU A 3 -5.04 -2.03 -25.65
CA LEU A 3 -5.84 -0.96 -25.06
C LEU A 3 -4.85 0.02 -24.39
N SER A 4 -4.51 1.10 -25.11
CA SER A 4 -3.70 2.19 -24.55
C SER A 4 -4.60 3.03 -23.65
N TYR A 5 -4.66 2.68 -22.37
CA TYR A 5 -5.32 3.52 -21.37
C TYR A 5 -4.38 4.66 -20.96
N ASN A 6 -4.81 5.90 -21.14
CA ASN A 6 -4.05 7.06 -20.66
C ASN A 6 -4.14 7.22 -19.13
N ASP A 7 -5.22 6.75 -18.50
CA ASP A 7 -5.38 6.63 -17.04
C ASP A 7 -6.40 5.50 -16.76
N VAL A 8 -5.90 4.34 -16.33
CA VAL A 8 -6.72 3.17 -15.99
C VAL A 8 -7.73 3.50 -14.87
N ILE A 9 -7.35 4.31 -13.88
CA ILE A 9 -8.24 4.64 -12.77
C ILE A 9 -9.41 5.49 -13.27
N ASN A 10 -9.16 6.53 -14.07
CA ASN A 10 -10.23 7.34 -14.66
C ASN A 10 -11.14 6.49 -15.55
N SER A 11 -10.56 5.62 -16.37
CA SER A 11 -11.33 4.73 -17.25
C SER A 11 -12.25 3.79 -16.47
N LEU A 12 -11.75 3.16 -15.40
CA LEU A 12 -12.55 2.21 -14.62
C LEU A 12 -13.60 2.91 -13.74
N THR A 13 -13.39 4.17 -13.40
CA THR A 13 -14.31 4.97 -12.58
C THR A 13 -15.25 5.86 -13.40
N ASN A 14 -15.20 5.75 -14.73
CA ASN A 14 -15.98 6.56 -15.68
C ASN A 14 -15.79 8.08 -15.50
N LEU A 15 -14.62 8.51 -15.03
CA LEU A 15 -14.29 9.93 -14.94
C LEU A 15 -13.94 10.47 -16.32
N THR A 16 -14.75 11.41 -16.82
CA THR A 16 -14.44 12.17 -18.04
C THR A 16 -13.50 13.34 -17.70
N PRO A 17 -12.65 13.81 -18.65
CA PRO A 17 -11.75 14.94 -18.42
C PRO A 17 -12.46 16.22 -17.92
N ASP A 18 -13.73 16.41 -18.29
CA ASP A 18 -14.52 17.57 -17.90
C ASP A 18 -15.13 17.49 -16.49
N SER A 19 -15.18 16.28 -15.90
CA SER A 19 -15.74 16.07 -14.56
C SER A 19 -14.94 16.80 -13.48
N SER A 20 -15.62 17.27 -12.42
CA SER A 20 -14.97 17.99 -11.31
C SER A 20 -13.87 17.13 -10.68
N LEU A 21 -14.16 15.87 -10.39
CA LEU A 21 -13.21 14.99 -9.73
C LEU A 21 -11.99 14.63 -10.61
N ALA A 22 -12.14 14.55 -11.95
CA ALA A 22 -10.99 14.40 -12.84
C ALA A 22 -10.05 15.62 -12.76
N LYS A 23 -10.62 16.84 -12.71
CA LYS A 23 -9.84 18.08 -12.54
C LYS A 23 -9.12 18.11 -11.19
N ILE A 24 -9.79 17.73 -10.11
CA ILE A 24 -9.18 17.60 -8.77
C ILE A 24 -8.04 16.57 -8.78
N ARG A 25 -8.20 15.43 -9.47
CA ARG A 25 -7.11 14.45 -9.67
C ARG A 25 -5.94 15.04 -10.45
N HIS A 26 -6.18 15.94 -11.41
CA HIS A 26 -5.13 16.67 -12.11
C HIS A 26 -4.41 17.70 -11.24
N GLU A 27 -5.05 18.27 -10.21
CA GLU A 27 -4.35 19.06 -9.18
C GLU A 27 -3.34 18.21 -8.38
N ARG A 28 -3.47 16.89 -8.43
CA ARG A 28 -2.51 15.89 -7.91
C ARG A 28 -1.77 15.16 -9.03
N ALA A 29 -1.40 15.87 -10.10
CA ALA A 29 -0.75 15.33 -11.31
C ALA A 29 0.39 14.35 -11.00
N VAL A 30 1.29 14.68 -10.07
CA VAL A 30 2.41 13.79 -9.71
C VAL A 30 1.92 12.41 -9.24
N ALA A 31 0.92 12.34 -8.37
CA ALA A 31 0.38 11.05 -7.93
C ALA A 31 -0.42 10.36 -9.05
N THR A 32 -1.21 11.12 -9.80
CA THR A 32 -2.08 10.60 -10.87
C THR A 32 -1.29 10.02 -12.04
N GLU A 33 -0.34 10.78 -12.60
CA GLU A 33 0.47 10.36 -13.75
C GLU A 33 1.41 9.21 -13.39
N ASN A 34 2.07 9.28 -12.24
CA ASN A 34 2.97 8.20 -11.82
C ASN A 34 2.21 6.92 -11.45
N THR A 35 0.93 7.00 -11.09
CA THR A 35 0.09 5.79 -10.93
C THR A 35 -0.01 5.04 -12.25
N GLN A 36 -0.35 5.72 -13.36
CA GLN A 36 -0.37 5.08 -14.67
C GLN A 36 1.02 4.58 -15.07
N ALA A 37 2.07 5.37 -14.84
CA ALA A 37 3.43 4.97 -15.17
C ALA A 37 3.89 3.72 -14.41
N VAL A 38 3.42 3.50 -13.17
CA VAL A 38 3.69 2.25 -12.42
C VAL A 38 3.00 1.06 -13.08
N PHE A 39 1.74 1.21 -13.51
CA PHE A 39 1.06 0.18 -14.28
C PHE A 39 1.90 -0.19 -15.51
N ASP A 40 2.29 0.80 -16.31
CA ASP A 40 3.07 0.57 -17.52
C ASP A 40 4.41 -0.11 -17.20
N ALA A 41 5.12 0.33 -16.14
CA ALA A 41 6.40 -0.23 -15.74
C ALA A 41 6.28 -1.68 -15.25
N ILE A 42 5.30 -2.02 -14.40
CA ILE A 42 5.10 -3.38 -13.90
C ILE A 42 4.77 -4.33 -15.06
N PHE A 43 3.83 -3.97 -15.92
CA PHE A 43 3.37 -4.84 -16.99
C PHE A 43 4.36 -4.92 -18.16
N SER A 44 5.25 -3.94 -18.34
CA SER A 44 6.33 -4.01 -19.35
C SER A 44 7.63 -4.66 -18.88
N THR A 45 7.88 -4.76 -17.56
CA THR A 45 9.14 -5.34 -17.04
C THR A 45 9.28 -6.82 -17.44
N PRO A 46 10.31 -7.24 -18.18
CA PRO A 46 10.42 -8.63 -18.63
C PRO A 46 10.70 -9.58 -17.47
N SER A 47 10.13 -10.78 -17.54
CA SER A 47 10.37 -11.88 -16.61
C SER A 47 10.04 -13.22 -17.28
N THR A 48 10.79 -14.27 -16.94
CA THR A 48 10.58 -15.61 -17.49
C THR A 48 9.39 -16.32 -16.84
N LEU A 49 9.20 -16.14 -15.53
CA LEU A 49 8.08 -16.73 -14.78
C LEU A 49 6.86 -15.80 -14.72
N LEU A 50 7.07 -14.48 -14.65
CA LEU A 50 6.01 -13.47 -14.74
C LEU A 50 5.86 -12.97 -16.18
N THR A 51 5.40 -13.84 -17.08
CA THR A 51 4.95 -13.40 -18.40
C THR A 51 3.77 -12.43 -18.27
N ASN A 52 3.42 -11.70 -19.34
CA ASN A 52 2.32 -10.74 -19.27
C ASN A 52 0.99 -11.39 -18.87
N ASP A 53 0.65 -12.56 -19.43
CA ASP A 53 -0.55 -13.30 -19.05
C ASP A 53 -0.52 -13.70 -17.55
N VAL A 54 0.63 -14.13 -17.03
CA VAL A 54 0.77 -14.46 -15.61
C VAL A 54 0.60 -13.21 -14.74
N LYS A 55 1.14 -12.06 -15.15
CA LYS A 55 0.93 -10.80 -14.42
C LYS A 55 -0.53 -10.38 -14.41
N TYR A 56 -1.21 -10.41 -15.56
CA TYR A 56 -2.64 -10.06 -15.64
C TYR A 56 -3.50 -11.05 -14.85
N TYR A 57 -3.15 -12.34 -14.89
CA TYR A 57 -3.79 -13.38 -14.10
C TYR A 57 -3.66 -13.14 -12.59
N PHE A 58 -2.45 -12.85 -12.10
CA PHE A 58 -2.27 -12.52 -10.68
C PHE A 58 -2.94 -11.20 -10.31
N ALA A 59 -2.92 -10.19 -11.19
CA ALA A 59 -3.67 -8.95 -10.95
C ALA A 59 -5.18 -9.20 -10.87
N TYR A 60 -5.72 -10.08 -11.71
CA TYR A 60 -7.11 -10.54 -11.65
C TYR A 60 -7.43 -11.24 -10.31
N GLU A 61 -6.58 -12.15 -9.85
CA GLU A 61 -6.77 -12.84 -8.56
C GLU A 61 -6.71 -11.87 -7.37
N VAL A 62 -5.78 -10.90 -7.38
CA VAL A 62 -5.72 -9.85 -6.34
C VAL A 62 -6.98 -9.00 -6.38
N ALA A 63 -7.45 -8.58 -7.56
CA ALA A 63 -8.65 -7.76 -7.71
C ALA A 63 -9.89 -8.47 -7.13
N LYS A 64 -10.03 -9.79 -7.36
CA LYS A 64 -11.08 -10.62 -6.75
C LYS A 64 -11.01 -10.60 -5.23
N VAL A 65 -9.83 -10.83 -4.67
CA VAL A 65 -9.63 -10.89 -3.21
C VAL A 65 -9.89 -9.53 -2.56
N THR A 66 -9.54 -8.43 -3.23
CA THR A 66 -9.86 -7.07 -2.75
C THR A 66 -11.35 -6.71 -2.85
N GLY A 67 -12.13 -7.51 -3.58
CA GLY A 67 -13.55 -7.29 -3.79
C GLY A 67 -13.86 -6.16 -4.78
N SER A 68 -13.00 -5.92 -5.79
CA SER A 68 -13.22 -4.89 -6.82
C SER A 68 -13.73 -5.52 -8.13
N PRO A 69 -15.04 -5.48 -8.43
CA PRO A 69 -15.57 -6.13 -9.63
C PRO A 69 -15.05 -5.50 -10.92
N ARG A 70 -14.91 -4.16 -10.95
CA ARG A 70 -14.43 -3.44 -12.14
C ARG A 70 -12.97 -3.76 -12.46
N LEU A 71 -12.12 -3.81 -11.43
CA LEU A 71 -10.71 -4.15 -11.61
C LEU A 71 -10.54 -5.65 -11.95
N THR A 72 -11.41 -6.51 -11.41
CA THR A 72 -11.46 -7.93 -11.76
C THR A 72 -11.78 -8.11 -13.24
N GLU A 73 -12.86 -7.50 -13.73
CA GLU A 73 -13.24 -7.59 -15.14
C GLU A 73 -12.15 -7.02 -16.06
N PHE A 74 -11.59 -5.88 -15.68
CA PHE A 74 -10.50 -5.24 -16.43
C PHE A 74 -9.30 -6.17 -16.63
N TYR A 75 -8.79 -6.78 -15.56
CA TYR A 75 -7.64 -7.66 -15.68
C TYR A 75 -7.98 -8.97 -16.38
N PHE A 76 -9.19 -9.50 -16.20
CA PHE A 76 -9.65 -10.68 -16.92
C PHE A 76 -9.60 -10.47 -18.45
N GLN A 77 -10.04 -9.32 -18.93
CA GLN A 77 -10.05 -8.97 -20.36
C GLN A 77 -8.65 -8.80 -20.97
N LEU A 78 -7.61 -8.64 -20.15
CA LEU A 78 -6.22 -8.50 -20.60
C LEU A 78 -5.47 -9.83 -20.68
N ILE A 79 -6.06 -10.92 -20.19
CA ILE A 79 -5.47 -12.26 -20.25
C ILE A 79 -5.77 -12.87 -21.63
N ASP A 80 -4.74 -13.10 -22.43
CA ASP A 80 -4.88 -13.76 -23.73
C ASP A 80 -5.00 -15.29 -23.53
N SER A 81 -4.21 -15.85 -22.60
CA SER A 81 -4.23 -17.27 -22.26
C SER A 81 -4.14 -17.47 -20.75
N MET A 82 -5.16 -18.10 -20.15
CA MET A 82 -5.16 -18.41 -18.72
C MET A 82 -3.99 -19.34 -18.37
N PRO A 83 -3.16 -18.98 -17.38
CA PRO A 83 -2.10 -19.86 -16.89
C PRO A 83 -2.70 -21.12 -16.26
N ASP A 84 -2.14 -22.29 -16.59
CA ASP A 84 -2.51 -23.55 -15.94
C ASP A 84 -1.68 -23.76 -14.67
N GLU A 85 -2.25 -23.39 -13.53
CA GLU A 85 -1.62 -23.53 -12.22
C GLU A 85 -1.46 -24.98 -11.78
N ALA A 86 -2.43 -25.84 -12.13
CA ALA A 86 -2.43 -27.24 -11.72
C ALA A 86 -1.24 -27.98 -12.35
N LEU A 87 -0.76 -27.48 -13.49
CA LEU A 87 0.42 -27.99 -14.18
C LEU A 87 1.72 -27.26 -13.83
N SER A 88 1.69 -26.18 -13.03
CA SER A 88 2.87 -25.36 -12.73
C SER A 88 3.05 -25.08 -11.23
N LYS A 89 3.91 -25.87 -10.57
CA LYS A 89 4.30 -25.69 -9.16
C LYS A 89 4.83 -24.28 -8.83
N PRO A 90 5.68 -23.64 -9.68
CA PRO A 90 6.13 -22.27 -9.42
C PRO A 90 4.98 -21.25 -9.36
N LEU A 91 3.96 -21.39 -10.22
CA LEU A 91 2.81 -20.49 -10.23
C LEU A 91 1.87 -20.74 -9.05
N ALA A 92 1.63 -22.01 -8.69
CA ALA A 92 0.85 -22.37 -7.50
C ALA A 92 1.47 -21.76 -6.23
N THR A 93 2.79 -21.83 -6.07
CA THR A 93 3.50 -21.25 -4.91
C THR A 93 3.40 -19.71 -4.89
N ALA A 94 3.50 -19.06 -6.05
CA ALA A 94 3.28 -17.62 -6.17
C ALA A 94 1.86 -17.19 -5.83
N LYS A 95 0.86 -18.03 -6.14
CA LYS A 95 -0.52 -17.78 -5.73
C LYS A 95 -0.74 -17.91 -4.23
N GLU A 96 -0.11 -18.88 -3.57
CA GLU A 96 -0.14 -18.97 -2.10
C GLU A 96 0.44 -17.69 -1.45
N TYR A 97 1.59 -17.22 -1.94
CA TYR A 97 2.17 -15.94 -1.51
C TYR A 97 1.20 -14.77 -1.74
N LEU A 98 0.59 -14.70 -2.93
CA LEU A 98 -0.39 -13.67 -3.30
C LEU A 98 -1.61 -13.66 -2.37
N GLN A 99 -2.16 -14.82 -2.05
CA GLN A 99 -3.33 -14.96 -1.18
C GLN A 99 -3.02 -14.41 0.21
N VAL A 100 -1.89 -14.82 0.82
CA VAL A 100 -1.47 -14.32 2.13
C VAL A 100 -1.22 -12.82 2.09
N LEU A 101 -0.43 -12.33 1.12
CA LEU A 101 -0.08 -10.92 1.00
C LEU A 101 -1.29 -10.01 0.79
N THR A 102 -2.30 -10.49 0.07
CA THR A 102 -3.49 -9.68 -0.22
C THR A 102 -4.47 -9.66 0.95
N GLN A 103 -4.79 -10.84 1.50
CA GLN A 103 -5.80 -11.04 2.55
C GLN A 103 -5.30 -10.62 3.93
N SER A 104 -4.13 -11.15 4.32
CA SER A 104 -3.58 -11.04 5.67
C SER A 104 -2.09 -10.71 5.60
N PRO A 105 -1.71 -9.50 5.17
CA PRO A 105 -0.31 -9.19 4.90
C PRO A 105 0.62 -9.38 6.10
N LYS A 106 0.12 -9.24 7.34
CA LYS A 106 0.92 -9.53 8.54
C LYS A 106 1.34 -10.99 8.65
N ASP A 107 0.58 -11.91 8.07
CA ASP A 107 0.85 -13.35 8.11
C ASP A 107 1.91 -13.76 7.07
N THR A 108 2.40 -12.81 6.27
CA THR A 108 3.61 -13.06 5.48
C THR A 108 4.81 -13.32 6.39
N HIS A 109 5.65 -14.25 5.97
CA HIS A 109 6.81 -14.71 6.72
C HIS A 109 7.88 -15.22 5.77
N TYR A 110 9.11 -15.35 6.29
CA TYR A 110 10.26 -15.77 5.51
C TYR A 110 10.04 -17.06 4.70
N GLN A 111 9.39 -18.08 5.26
CA GLN A 111 9.22 -19.36 4.57
C GLN A 111 8.37 -19.27 3.28
N LEU A 112 7.46 -18.29 3.17
CA LEU A 112 6.71 -18.08 1.92
C LEU A 112 7.64 -17.59 0.81
N MET A 113 8.62 -16.75 1.16
CA MET A 113 9.59 -16.26 0.19
C MET A 113 10.58 -17.34 -0.23
N THR A 114 11.07 -18.16 0.71
CA THR A 114 11.98 -19.25 0.34
C THR A 114 11.30 -20.31 -0.51
N ALA A 115 10.01 -20.58 -0.27
CA ALA A 115 9.25 -21.49 -1.13
C ALA A 115 9.27 -21.02 -2.59
N LEU A 116 9.19 -19.70 -2.85
CA LEU A 116 9.34 -19.16 -4.21
C LEU A 116 10.74 -19.44 -4.78
N THR A 117 11.78 -19.15 -4.01
CA THR A 117 13.18 -19.41 -4.44
C THR A 117 13.42 -20.89 -4.71
N GLU A 118 12.88 -21.79 -3.89
CA GLU A 118 12.95 -23.25 -4.07
C GLU A 118 12.23 -23.72 -5.35
N GLN A 119 11.21 -22.99 -5.80
CA GLN A 119 10.56 -23.21 -7.11
C GLN A 119 11.25 -22.48 -8.27
N GLY A 120 12.45 -21.94 -8.07
CA GLY A 120 13.28 -21.35 -9.11
C GLY A 120 13.01 -19.87 -9.41
N TRP A 121 12.18 -19.20 -8.59
CA TRP A 121 11.96 -17.77 -8.74
C TRP A 121 13.24 -16.98 -8.46
N GLN A 122 13.61 -16.12 -9.42
CA GLN A 122 14.72 -15.20 -9.23
C GLN A 122 14.32 -14.08 -8.27
N GLN A 123 15.30 -13.52 -7.58
CA GLN A 123 15.04 -12.49 -6.59
C GLN A 123 14.33 -11.26 -7.19
N SER A 124 14.75 -10.82 -8.38
CA SER A 124 14.11 -9.72 -9.10
C SER A 124 12.64 -10.00 -9.46
N ASP A 125 12.30 -11.26 -9.73
CA ASP A 125 10.93 -11.70 -10.03
C ASP A 125 10.07 -11.76 -8.76
N ILE A 126 10.63 -12.17 -7.62
CA ILE A 126 9.92 -12.13 -6.32
C ILE A 126 9.57 -10.69 -5.96
N ILE A 127 10.51 -9.76 -6.16
CA ILE A 127 10.28 -8.34 -5.90
C ILE A 127 9.26 -7.76 -6.89
N LEU A 128 9.32 -8.15 -8.17
CA LEU A 128 8.32 -7.74 -9.16
C LEU A 128 6.93 -8.31 -8.83
N LEU A 129 6.83 -9.56 -8.39
CA LEU A 129 5.59 -10.19 -7.94
C LEU A 129 4.99 -9.41 -6.75
N ALA A 130 5.80 -9.11 -5.73
CA ALA A 130 5.37 -8.32 -4.59
C ALA A 130 4.91 -6.91 -5.01
N GLN A 131 5.64 -6.23 -5.89
CA GLN A 131 5.25 -4.92 -6.44
C GLN A 131 3.93 -5.00 -7.20
N LEU A 132 3.75 -6.01 -8.07
CA LEU A 132 2.51 -6.26 -8.81
C LEU A 132 1.32 -6.43 -7.86
N ILE A 133 1.42 -7.38 -6.92
CA ILE A 133 0.33 -7.68 -5.97
C ILE A 133 -0.07 -6.41 -5.23
N THR A 134 0.92 -5.74 -4.65
CA THR A 134 0.67 -4.60 -3.77
C THR A 134 0.23 -3.35 -4.53
N TYR A 135 0.69 -3.15 -5.76
CA TYR A 135 0.17 -2.11 -6.65
C TYR A 135 -1.31 -2.33 -6.99
N VAL A 136 -1.72 -3.57 -7.29
CA VAL A 136 -3.14 -3.88 -7.58
C VAL A 136 -4.00 -3.68 -6.32
N THR A 137 -3.47 -3.96 -5.12
CA THR A 137 -4.18 -3.61 -3.87
C THR A 137 -4.37 -2.10 -3.68
N TYR A 138 -3.41 -1.29 -4.13
CA TYR A 138 -3.51 0.18 -4.18
C TYR A 138 -4.55 0.64 -5.20
N GLN A 139 -4.51 0.10 -6.42
CA GLN A 139 -5.48 0.44 -7.46
C GLN A 139 -6.92 0.15 -7.01
N ALA A 140 -7.16 -1.03 -6.42
CA ALA A 140 -8.51 -1.40 -5.95
C ALA A 140 -9.08 -0.36 -4.97
N ARG A 141 -8.26 0.12 -4.03
CA ARG A 141 -8.65 1.11 -3.02
C ARG A 141 -8.79 2.51 -3.59
N LEU A 142 -7.92 2.90 -4.51
CA LEU A 142 -8.04 4.18 -5.19
C LEU A 142 -9.30 4.23 -6.08
N ILE A 143 -9.57 3.15 -6.82
CA ILE A 143 -10.79 3.00 -7.64
C ILE A 143 -12.01 3.08 -6.73
N GLU A 144 -12.06 2.30 -5.66
CA GLU A 144 -13.21 2.30 -4.75
C GLU A 144 -13.42 3.67 -4.08
N GLY A 145 -12.35 4.31 -3.61
CA GLY A 145 -12.43 5.67 -3.09
C GLY A 145 -12.99 6.67 -4.11
N VAL A 146 -12.54 6.62 -5.36
CA VAL A 146 -13.08 7.49 -6.43
C VAL A 146 -14.55 7.17 -6.75
N LEU A 147 -14.95 5.89 -6.76
CA LEU A 147 -16.35 5.49 -6.93
C LEU A 147 -17.22 6.00 -5.79
N LEU A 148 -16.72 5.96 -4.55
CA LEU A 148 -17.42 6.53 -3.39
C LEU A 148 -17.59 8.04 -3.51
N LEU A 149 -16.56 8.77 -3.95
CA LEU A 149 -16.65 10.23 -4.15
C LEU A 149 -17.64 10.63 -5.25
N THR A 150 -17.83 9.77 -6.25
CA THR A 150 -18.78 9.97 -7.35
C THR A 150 -20.16 9.34 -7.13
N ASN A 151 -20.41 8.75 -5.96
CA ASN A 151 -21.62 7.99 -5.63
C ASN A 151 -21.90 6.79 -6.58
N ASN A 152 -20.86 6.17 -7.12
CA ASN A 152 -20.90 5.04 -8.05
C ASN A 152 -20.37 3.72 -7.42
N SER A 153 -20.15 3.70 -6.11
CA SER A 153 -19.83 2.45 -5.41
C SER A 153 -21.08 1.57 -5.29
N HIS A 154 -20.88 0.26 -5.50
CA HIS A 154 -21.92 -0.75 -5.39
C HIS A 154 -21.51 -1.90 -4.45
N LEU A 155 -20.47 -1.70 -3.63
CA LEU A 155 -20.06 -2.71 -2.66
C LEU A 155 -21.15 -2.89 -1.59
N ALA A 156 -21.44 -4.15 -1.26
CA ALA A 156 -22.55 -4.51 -0.40
C ALA A 156 -22.40 -3.94 1.02
N HIS A 157 -23.52 -3.45 1.57
CA HIS A 157 -23.59 -2.81 2.88
C HIS A 157 -23.98 -3.82 3.96
N ASN A 158 -23.02 -4.14 4.84
CA ASN A 158 -23.17 -4.63 6.23
C ASN A 158 -21.93 -5.43 6.61
N SER A 159 -20.82 -4.73 6.82
CA SER A 159 -19.65 -5.31 7.50
C SER A 159 -19.55 -4.73 8.91
N PRO A 160 -19.11 -5.51 9.91
CA PRO A 160 -18.80 -4.98 11.22
C PRO A 160 -17.70 -3.90 11.08
N LYS A 161 -17.59 -3.01 12.08
CA LYS A 161 -16.51 -2.02 12.09
C LYS A 161 -15.16 -2.71 11.95
N VAL A 162 -14.30 -2.18 11.09
CA VAL A 162 -12.94 -2.66 10.94
C VAL A 162 -12.16 -2.41 12.24
N VAL A 163 -11.41 -3.42 12.65
CA VAL A 163 -10.68 -3.45 13.91
C VAL A 163 -9.18 -3.35 13.68
N ALA A 164 -8.42 -3.08 14.74
CA ALA A 164 -6.96 -3.19 14.71
C ALA A 164 -6.55 -4.61 14.30
N GLY A 165 -5.67 -4.70 13.30
CA GLY A 165 -5.17 -5.98 12.80
C GLY A 165 -4.28 -6.69 13.80
N LYS A 166 -3.90 -7.94 13.51
CA LYS A 166 -2.85 -8.64 14.26
C LYS A 166 -1.49 -8.02 13.93
N TRP A 167 -0.52 -8.10 14.84
CA TRP A 167 0.86 -7.69 14.59
C TRP A 167 1.86 -8.68 15.20
N ASN A 168 3.15 -8.39 15.05
CA ASN A 168 4.21 -9.25 15.55
C ASN A 168 4.28 -9.21 17.08
N HIS A 169 4.40 -10.38 17.71
CA HIS A 169 4.68 -10.51 19.15
C HIS A 169 5.94 -11.33 19.42
N GLN A 170 6.66 -11.76 18.37
CA GLN A 170 7.94 -12.44 18.54
C GLN A 170 9.00 -11.42 18.98
N PRO A 171 9.79 -11.71 20.02
CA PRO A 171 10.73 -10.75 20.60
C PRO A 171 11.99 -10.54 19.74
N LEU A 172 12.26 -11.44 18.79
CA LEU A 172 13.42 -11.39 17.92
C LEU A 172 12.99 -11.48 16.47
N THR A 173 13.70 -10.78 15.60
CA THR A 173 13.59 -10.95 14.16
C THR A 173 14.25 -12.26 13.74
N ARG A 174 14.09 -12.62 12.46
CA ARG A 174 14.76 -13.79 11.92
C ARG A 174 16.29 -13.71 11.99
N LYS A 175 16.90 -12.54 11.85
CA LYS A 175 18.36 -12.39 11.97
C LYS A 175 18.83 -12.25 13.42
N GLY A 176 17.91 -12.29 14.39
CA GLY A 176 18.20 -12.26 15.81
C GLY A 176 18.24 -10.87 16.44
N GLU A 177 17.80 -9.84 15.71
CA GLU A 177 17.69 -8.48 16.24
C GLU A 177 16.48 -8.36 17.18
N PRO A 178 16.50 -7.47 18.18
CA PRO A 178 15.31 -7.17 18.99
C PRO A 178 14.16 -6.69 18.10
N SER A 179 13.02 -7.36 18.15
CA SER A 179 11.85 -7.01 17.34
C SER A 179 10.80 -6.27 18.16
N PRO A 180 10.21 -5.17 17.66
CA PRO A 180 9.17 -4.46 18.38
C PRO A 180 7.91 -5.33 18.48
N THR A 181 7.46 -5.59 19.71
CA THR A 181 6.27 -6.42 20.01
C THR A 181 4.98 -5.61 20.21
N ALA A 182 5.08 -4.28 20.11
CA ALA A 182 3.99 -3.34 20.21
C ALA A 182 4.16 -2.21 19.19
N PHE A 183 3.05 -1.56 18.84
CA PHE A 183 3.11 -0.32 18.07
C PHE A 183 3.76 0.78 18.90
N THR A 184 4.69 1.51 18.28
CA THR A 184 5.48 2.57 18.93
C THR A 184 5.60 3.78 18.01
N GLN A 185 6.04 4.92 18.53
CA GLN A 185 6.51 6.07 17.74
C GLN A 185 8.05 6.09 17.59
N ASP A 186 8.77 5.16 18.22
CA ASP A 186 10.24 5.10 18.19
C ASP A 186 10.78 4.90 16.78
N ASN A 187 12.02 5.32 16.54
CA ASN A 187 12.71 5.00 15.31
C ASN A 187 13.02 3.50 15.29
N LEU A 188 12.66 2.84 14.19
CA LEU A 188 12.90 1.42 13.98
C LEU A 188 13.82 1.23 12.78
N GLY A 189 14.61 0.17 12.84
CA GLY A 189 15.28 -0.39 11.69
C GLY A 189 14.34 -1.32 10.92
N TRP A 190 14.73 -1.67 9.70
CA TRP A 190 14.06 -2.69 8.91
C TRP A 190 15.10 -3.50 8.17
N GLU A 191 14.93 -4.81 8.19
CA GLU A 191 15.86 -5.73 7.55
C GLU A 191 15.18 -6.59 6.49
N ALA A 192 15.87 -6.81 5.37
CA ALA A 192 15.34 -7.58 4.27
C ALA A 192 15.49 -9.09 4.52
N TRP A 193 14.51 -9.85 4.03
CA TRP A 193 14.54 -11.31 3.99
C TRP A 193 15.29 -11.88 2.78
N ILE A 194 15.51 -11.07 1.76
CA ILE A 194 16.27 -11.36 0.54
C ILE A 194 17.29 -10.23 0.30
N SER A 195 18.35 -10.49 -0.46
CA SER A 195 19.52 -9.60 -0.55
C SER A 195 19.22 -8.23 -1.18
N ALA A 196 19.29 -7.14 -0.42
CA ALA A 196 19.27 -5.80 -1.01
C ALA A 196 20.45 -5.60 -1.99
N ARG A 197 20.29 -4.70 -2.98
CA ARG A 197 21.43 -4.32 -3.86
C ARG A 197 22.50 -3.60 -3.05
N ASP A 198 23.77 -3.82 -3.40
CA ASP A 198 24.85 -2.97 -2.90
C ASP A 198 24.76 -1.60 -3.58
N ALA A 199 24.71 -0.53 -2.79
CA ALA A 199 24.68 0.85 -3.26
C ALA A 199 25.82 1.17 -4.24
N LYS A 200 26.98 0.50 -4.12
CA LYS A 200 28.14 0.67 -5.00
C LYS A 200 27.96 0.06 -6.40
N THR A 201 26.97 -0.82 -6.56
CA THR A 201 26.64 -1.50 -7.82
C THR A 201 25.52 -0.80 -8.61
N LEU A 202 24.95 0.26 -8.04
CA LEU A 202 23.97 1.09 -8.74
C LEU A 202 24.62 1.82 -9.91
N SER A 203 23.87 2.02 -10.99
CA SER A 203 24.30 2.94 -12.05
C SER A 203 24.40 4.37 -11.51
N ALA A 204 25.14 5.25 -12.19
CA ALA A 204 25.26 6.66 -11.78
C ALA A 204 23.88 7.35 -11.69
N GLU A 205 22.97 7.03 -12.60
CA GLU A 205 21.60 7.55 -12.63
C GLU A 205 20.77 7.03 -11.44
N GLU A 206 20.79 5.71 -11.21
CA GLU A 206 20.10 5.09 -10.07
C GLU A 206 20.57 5.67 -8.73
N ALA A 207 21.89 5.79 -8.57
CA ALA A 207 22.49 6.35 -7.36
C ALA A 207 22.11 7.82 -7.16
N GLN A 208 22.08 8.62 -8.24
CA GLN A 208 21.68 10.02 -8.16
C GLN A 208 20.20 10.17 -7.76
N ILE A 209 19.31 9.36 -8.33
CA ILE A 209 17.88 9.34 -7.99
C ILE A 209 17.69 8.96 -6.53
N MET A 210 18.31 7.86 -6.07
CA MET A 210 18.20 7.43 -4.68
C MET A 210 18.81 8.46 -3.71
N LYS A 211 19.92 9.11 -4.08
CA LYS A 211 20.53 10.18 -3.28
C LYS A 211 19.60 11.39 -3.13
N LYS A 212 18.94 11.80 -4.22
CA LYS A 212 17.98 12.93 -4.23
C LYS A 212 16.86 12.75 -3.20
N PHE A 213 16.46 11.50 -2.94
CA PHE A 213 15.40 11.17 -1.99
C PHE A 213 15.89 10.68 -0.62
N GLY A 214 17.20 10.69 -0.36
CA GLY A 214 17.77 10.22 0.91
C GLY A 214 17.66 8.70 1.13
N GLN A 215 17.58 7.93 0.05
CA GLN A 215 17.24 6.50 0.09
C GLN A 215 18.47 5.57 0.03
N LEU A 216 19.66 6.10 -0.29
CA LEU A 216 20.87 5.28 -0.52
C LEU A 216 21.34 4.45 0.68
N ASN A 217 20.99 4.85 1.90
CA ASN A 217 21.42 4.17 3.13
C ASN A 217 20.32 3.27 3.72
N SER A 218 19.21 3.07 3.01
CA SER A 218 18.09 2.27 3.49
C SER A 218 18.05 0.91 2.78
N GLU A 219 18.16 -0.16 3.56
CA GLU A 219 18.11 -1.53 3.04
C GLU A 219 16.80 -1.80 2.29
N TYR A 220 15.66 -1.28 2.77
CA TYR A 220 14.38 -1.38 2.08
C TYR A 220 14.42 -0.77 0.67
N PHE A 221 14.94 0.45 0.52
CA PHE A 221 15.00 1.10 -0.78
C PHE A 221 16.03 0.43 -1.70
N LEU A 222 17.16 -0.04 -1.17
CA LEU A 222 18.14 -0.83 -1.92
C LEU A 222 17.59 -2.20 -2.35
N LEU A 223 16.67 -2.77 -1.59
CA LEU A 223 15.95 -3.98 -2.00
C LEU A 223 15.01 -3.66 -3.17
N LEU A 224 14.20 -2.61 -3.06
CA LEU A 224 13.30 -2.23 -4.15
C LEU A 224 14.04 -1.76 -5.42
N ALA A 225 15.32 -1.37 -5.30
CA ALA A 225 16.16 -1.00 -6.43
C ALA A 225 16.51 -2.19 -7.36
N HIS A 226 16.16 -3.43 -7.01
CA HIS A 226 16.10 -4.51 -8.03
C HIS A 226 15.10 -4.20 -9.15
N GLN A 227 14.15 -3.29 -8.90
CA GLN A 227 13.21 -2.72 -9.86
C GLN A 227 13.24 -1.19 -9.81
N SER A 228 14.41 -0.58 -10.08
CA SER A 228 14.68 0.86 -9.90
C SER A 228 13.64 1.79 -10.53
N LYS A 229 13.11 1.46 -11.72
CA LYS A 229 12.10 2.30 -12.36
C LYS A 229 10.79 2.31 -11.57
N ILE A 230 10.32 1.14 -11.11
CA ILE A 230 9.11 1.02 -10.29
C ILE A 230 9.33 1.73 -8.95
N LEU A 231 10.52 1.59 -8.34
CA LEU A 231 10.89 2.29 -7.12
C LEU A 231 10.82 3.82 -7.27
N GLU A 232 11.40 4.37 -8.34
CA GLU A 232 11.38 5.81 -8.62
C GLU A 232 9.93 6.31 -8.71
N LEU A 233 9.12 5.67 -9.56
CA LEU A 233 7.73 6.07 -9.77
C LEU A 233 6.90 5.98 -8.48
N ARG A 234 7.07 4.92 -7.71
CA ARG A 234 6.44 4.77 -6.39
C ARG A 234 6.86 5.88 -5.42
N THR A 235 8.14 6.27 -5.44
CA THR A 235 8.65 7.38 -4.62
C THR A 235 8.02 8.71 -5.06
N LEU A 236 7.81 8.92 -6.36
CA LEU A 236 7.11 10.11 -6.85
C LEU A 236 5.65 10.13 -6.41
N ILE A 237 4.95 8.98 -6.41
CA ILE A 237 3.59 8.89 -5.86
C ILE A 237 3.57 9.26 -4.37
N ASP A 238 4.45 8.67 -3.54
CA ASP A 238 4.56 9.04 -2.11
C ASP A 238 4.67 10.56 -1.96
N ARG A 239 5.58 11.17 -2.73
CA ARG A 239 5.79 12.62 -2.67
C ARG A 239 4.57 13.40 -3.12
N GLY A 240 3.90 12.96 -4.19
CA GLY A 240 2.68 13.55 -4.73
C GLY A 240 1.47 13.42 -3.81
N VAL A 241 1.45 12.42 -2.92
CA VAL A 241 0.40 12.23 -1.91
C VAL A 241 0.64 13.09 -0.68
N PHE A 242 1.89 13.44 -0.36
CA PHE A 242 2.23 13.99 0.94
C PHE A 242 2.74 15.42 0.94
N TYR A 243 3.49 15.82 -0.08
CA TYR A 243 4.19 17.11 -0.13
C TYR A 243 3.50 18.10 -1.07
N THR A 244 2.16 18.05 -1.14
CA THR A 244 1.36 19.02 -1.89
C THR A 244 0.86 20.14 -0.99
N SER A 245 0.63 21.31 -1.59
CA SER A 245 -0.06 22.44 -0.96
C SER A 245 -1.58 22.24 -1.03
N GLU A 246 -2.30 22.85 -0.09
CA GLU A 246 -3.77 22.80 0.01
C GLU A 246 -4.34 21.37 0.15
N GLY A 247 -5.65 21.28 0.41
CA GLY A 247 -6.33 20.01 0.66
C GLY A 247 -6.06 19.48 2.08
N LEU A 248 -5.99 18.16 2.24
CA LEU A 248 -5.97 17.56 3.58
C LEU A 248 -4.68 17.94 4.32
N PRO A 249 -4.74 18.45 5.57
CA PRO A 249 -3.56 18.77 6.35
C PRO A 249 -2.57 17.62 6.43
N ARG A 250 -1.26 17.95 6.39
CA ARG A 250 -0.20 16.94 6.40
C ARG A 250 -0.33 15.95 7.56
N TRP A 251 -0.67 16.43 8.76
CA TRP A 251 -0.82 15.58 9.93
C TRP A 251 -1.95 14.55 9.77
N GLU A 252 -3.05 14.89 9.09
CA GLU A 252 -4.17 13.98 8.85
C GLU A 252 -3.83 12.92 7.79
N ARG A 253 -3.00 13.26 6.79
CA ARG A 253 -2.46 12.27 5.84
C ARG A 253 -1.54 11.27 6.53
N GLU A 254 -0.67 11.76 7.42
CA GLU A 254 0.21 10.92 8.25
C GLU A 254 -0.61 10.07 9.25
N PHE A 255 -1.67 10.64 9.82
CA PHE A 255 -2.58 9.91 10.69
C PHE A 255 -3.34 8.80 9.94
N ALA A 256 -3.85 9.08 8.74
CA ALA A 256 -4.48 8.07 7.88
C ALA A 256 -3.51 6.93 7.52
N ALA A 257 -2.25 7.25 7.26
CA ALA A 257 -1.19 6.26 7.07
C ALA A 257 -0.97 5.38 8.31
N ALA A 258 -0.99 5.98 9.51
CA ALA A 258 -0.89 5.24 10.77
C ALA A 258 -2.12 4.34 11.02
N VAL A 259 -3.34 4.81 10.75
CA VAL A 259 -4.58 4.01 10.84
C VAL A 259 -4.52 2.83 9.87
N THR A 260 -4.15 3.07 8.61
CA THR A 260 -3.96 2.01 7.60
C THR A 260 -2.97 0.95 8.08
N SER A 261 -1.87 1.40 8.70
CA SER A 261 -0.82 0.53 9.24
C SER A 261 -1.29 -0.28 10.46
N LYS A 262 -2.18 0.29 11.30
CA LYS A 262 -2.84 -0.44 12.40
C LYS A 262 -3.80 -1.51 11.89
N VAL A 263 -4.52 -1.27 10.81
CA VAL A 263 -5.39 -2.28 10.17
C VAL A 263 -4.54 -3.40 9.56
N ASN A 264 -3.47 -3.06 8.85
CA ASN A 264 -2.63 -4.04 8.15
C ASN A 264 -1.61 -4.75 9.07
N GLY A 265 -1.41 -4.30 10.31
CA GLY A 265 -0.43 -4.87 11.23
C GLY A 265 1.03 -4.45 11.01
N CYS A 266 1.30 -3.38 10.25
CA CYS A 266 2.67 -2.92 9.96
C CYS A 266 3.21 -2.01 11.06
N ILE A 267 3.98 -2.56 12.02
CA ILE A 267 4.59 -1.79 13.13
C ILE A 267 5.56 -0.72 12.60
N TYR A 268 6.44 -1.06 11.65
CA TYR A 268 7.39 -0.10 11.08
C TYR A 268 6.69 1.13 10.50
N CYS A 269 5.70 0.87 9.65
CA CYS A 269 4.95 1.91 8.96
C CYS A 269 4.19 2.79 9.98
N ALA A 270 3.50 2.15 10.93
CA ALA A 270 2.81 2.87 12.00
C ALA A 270 3.78 3.75 12.81
N SER A 271 4.99 3.28 13.12
CA SER A 271 6.01 4.09 13.80
C SER A 271 6.36 5.37 13.06
N VAL A 272 6.71 5.25 11.78
CA VAL A 272 7.12 6.40 10.96
C VAL A 272 5.98 7.43 10.87
N HIS A 273 4.77 6.95 10.59
CA HIS A 273 3.65 7.82 10.29
C HIS A 273 3.00 8.40 11.55
N ALA A 274 2.95 7.65 12.66
CA ALA A 274 2.52 8.18 13.95
C ALA A 274 3.46 9.25 14.48
N ARG A 275 4.79 9.03 14.38
CA ARG A 275 5.78 10.03 14.76
C ARG A 275 5.63 11.32 13.95
N LYS A 276 5.45 11.21 12.64
CA LYS A 276 5.21 12.38 11.76
C LYS A 276 3.89 13.08 12.07
N ALA A 277 2.80 12.35 12.27
CA ALA A 277 1.52 12.94 12.66
C ALA A 277 1.66 13.77 13.96
N SER A 278 2.30 13.21 14.98
CA SER A 278 2.59 13.91 16.24
C SER A 278 3.54 15.11 16.08
N GLN A 279 4.48 15.06 15.13
CA GLN A 279 5.39 16.18 14.84
C GLN A 279 4.67 17.36 14.18
N TYR A 280 3.74 17.08 13.25
CA TYR A 280 2.98 18.10 12.52
C TYR A 280 1.78 18.65 13.31
N ALA A 281 1.21 17.88 14.24
CA ALA A 281 0.11 18.29 15.12
C ALA A 281 0.40 17.83 16.57
N LYS A 282 1.12 18.66 17.31
CA LYS A 282 1.61 18.32 18.67
C LYS A 282 0.46 18.13 19.67
N GLU A 283 -0.59 18.94 19.53
CA GLU A 283 -1.82 18.89 20.29
C GLU A 283 -2.62 17.59 20.06
N ARG A 284 -2.38 16.90 18.94
CA ARG A 284 -3.00 15.62 18.58
C ARG A 284 -2.19 14.40 19.01
N ARG A 285 -1.05 14.58 19.69
CA ARG A 285 -0.18 13.45 20.08
C ARG A 285 -0.90 12.42 20.95
N ALA A 286 -1.78 12.85 21.86
CA ALA A 286 -2.56 11.95 22.69
C ALA A 286 -3.52 11.08 21.87
N ASP A 287 -4.11 11.62 20.79
CA ASP A 287 -4.96 10.87 19.87
C ASP A 287 -4.15 9.81 19.10
N VAL A 288 -2.94 10.17 18.67
CA VAL A 288 -1.99 9.25 18.02
C VAL A 288 -1.57 8.12 18.97
N ASP A 289 -1.21 8.44 20.21
CA ASP A 289 -0.83 7.44 21.22
C ASP A 289 -2.00 6.47 21.50
N LYS A 290 -3.22 6.99 21.57
CA LYS A 290 -4.45 6.19 21.75
C LYS A 290 -4.69 5.24 20.56
N LEU A 291 -4.48 5.72 19.32
CA LEU A 291 -4.54 4.89 18.12
C LEU A 291 -3.55 3.73 18.21
N LEU A 292 -2.29 4.00 18.57
CA LEU A 292 -1.26 2.97 18.66
C LEU A 292 -1.58 1.94 19.76
N ALA A 293 -2.08 2.41 20.90
CA ALA A 293 -2.45 1.60 22.06
C ALA A 293 -3.69 0.70 21.85
N THR A 294 -4.47 0.91 20.78
CA THR A 294 -5.65 0.07 20.49
C THR A 294 -5.23 -1.40 20.30
N ALA A 295 -5.72 -2.29 21.17
CA ALA A 295 -5.39 -3.71 21.14
C ALA A 295 -5.94 -4.42 19.88
N THR A 296 -5.30 -5.52 19.48
CA THR A 296 -5.76 -6.38 18.36
C THR A 296 -7.23 -6.72 18.51
N GLY A 297 -8.00 -6.60 17.43
CA GLY A 297 -9.41 -6.96 17.41
C GLY A 297 -10.36 -5.93 18.03
N LEU A 298 -9.84 -4.81 18.56
CA LEU A 298 -10.66 -3.69 19.02
C LEU A 298 -10.88 -2.67 17.90
N VAL A 299 -12.02 -1.98 17.96
CA VAL A 299 -12.38 -0.91 17.02
C VAL A 299 -11.42 0.26 17.19
N LEU A 300 -10.89 0.74 16.06
CA LEU A 300 -10.05 1.94 16.03
C LEU A 300 -10.91 3.18 16.32
N ALA A 301 -10.31 4.23 16.89
CA ALA A 301 -10.97 5.51 17.18
C ALA A 301 -11.99 5.56 18.32
N GLU A 302 -11.99 4.63 19.28
CA GLU A 302 -12.79 4.83 20.49
C GLU A 302 -12.44 6.18 21.17
N GLY A 303 -13.44 7.02 21.44
CA GLY A 303 -13.32 8.30 22.14
C GLY A 303 -12.44 9.36 21.46
N PHE A 304 -12.36 9.34 20.12
CA PHE A 304 -11.93 10.51 19.34
C PHE A 304 -13.06 11.53 19.18
N ASP A 305 -12.72 12.75 18.76
CA ASP A 305 -13.73 13.70 18.26
C ASP A 305 -14.34 13.26 16.93
N ASP A 306 -15.45 13.89 16.53
CA ASP A 306 -16.23 13.51 15.36
C ASP A 306 -15.41 13.48 14.07
N ARG A 307 -14.46 14.41 13.89
CA ARG A 307 -13.60 14.46 12.69
C ARG A 307 -12.65 13.27 12.64
N LEU A 308 -11.95 13.00 13.75
CA LEU A 308 -11.03 11.86 13.82
C LEU A 308 -11.75 10.52 13.80
N LEU A 309 -12.95 10.42 14.39
CA LEU A 309 -13.84 9.26 14.26
C LEU A 309 -14.16 8.98 12.79
N ALA A 310 -14.67 9.97 12.06
CA ALA A 310 -15.07 9.82 10.67
C ALA A 310 -13.87 9.52 9.74
N ILE A 311 -12.73 10.18 9.96
CA ILE A 311 -11.49 9.91 9.21
C ILE A 311 -11.05 8.47 9.46
N THR A 312 -10.97 8.04 10.72
CA THR A 312 -10.52 6.68 11.05
C THR A 312 -11.45 5.62 10.48
N ASP A 313 -12.76 5.84 10.54
CA ASP A 313 -13.76 4.90 10.04
C ASP A 313 -13.64 4.69 8.52
N LEU A 314 -13.54 5.78 7.73
CA LEU A 314 -13.31 5.65 6.29
C LEU A 314 -11.98 4.95 6.00
N VAL A 315 -10.89 5.39 6.64
CA VAL A 315 -9.54 4.87 6.38
C VAL A 315 -9.45 3.39 6.72
N ALA A 316 -10.03 2.97 7.85
CA ALA A 316 -10.01 1.57 8.27
C ALA A 316 -10.83 0.70 7.30
N SER A 317 -12.04 1.13 6.94
CA SER A 317 -12.91 0.42 5.99
C SER A 317 -12.32 0.34 4.59
N LEU A 318 -11.63 1.38 4.12
CA LEU A 318 -10.94 1.37 2.83
C LEU A 318 -9.66 0.53 2.86
N SER A 319 -9.01 0.40 4.02
CA SER A 319 -7.80 -0.40 4.20
C SER A 319 -8.05 -1.91 4.24
N ALA A 320 -9.24 -2.34 4.65
CA ALA A 320 -9.60 -3.75 4.79
C ALA A 320 -9.52 -4.54 3.47
N THR A 321 -9.37 -5.86 3.60
CA THR A 321 -9.50 -6.81 2.47
C THR A 321 -10.55 -7.88 2.84
N PRO A 322 -11.64 -8.04 2.07
CA PRO A 322 -12.08 -7.14 0.98
C PRO A 322 -12.37 -5.73 1.49
N ILE A 323 -12.47 -4.76 0.58
CA ILE A 323 -12.74 -3.36 0.92
C ILE A 323 -14.17 -3.23 1.50
N GLN A 324 -14.31 -2.47 2.59
CA GLN A 324 -15.57 -2.32 3.34
C GLN A 324 -16.10 -0.88 3.39
N ALA A 325 -15.44 0.06 2.71
CA ALA A 325 -15.81 1.47 2.72
C ALA A 325 -17.19 1.71 2.10
N THR A 326 -17.94 2.67 2.65
CA THR A 326 -19.34 2.91 2.26
C THR A 326 -19.62 4.38 1.94
N PRO A 327 -20.67 4.67 1.13
CA PRO A 327 -21.06 6.05 0.84
C PRO A 327 -21.44 6.88 2.08
N SER A 328 -21.91 6.23 3.16
CA SER A 328 -22.26 6.95 4.39
C SER A 328 -21.04 7.60 5.05
N GLN A 329 -19.87 6.97 4.97
CA GLN A 329 -18.62 7.52 5.51
C GLN A 329 -18.18 8.78 4.76
N ILE A 330 -18.31 8.79 3.42
CA ILE A 330 -18.06 10.00 2.62
C ILE A 330 -19.05 11.10 2.98
N LYS A 331 -20.34 10.76 3.14
CA LYS A 331 -21.37 11.73 3.52
C LYS A 331 -21.09 12.34 4.89
N GLU A 332 -20.69 11.54 5.88
CA GLU A 332 -20.30 11.98 7.22
C GLU A 332 -19.16 13.01 7.13
N LEU A 333 -18.10 12.70 6.40
CA LEU A 333 -16.94 13.60 6.24
C LEU A 333 -17.32 14.89 5.51
N LYS A 334 -18.19 14.83 4.49
CA LYS A 334 -18.73 16.04 3.83
C LYS A 334 -19.54 16.90 4.80
N ASN A 335 -20.34 16.31 5.67
CA ASN A 335 -21.10 17.04 6.70
C ASN A 335 -20.19 17.72 7.72
N LEU A 336 -19.02 17.12 8.00
CA LEU A 336 -17.96 17.69 8.83
C LEU A 336 -17.07 18.71 8.09
N GLY A 337 -17.43 19.04 6.84
CA GLY A 337 -16.82 20.13 6.08
C GLY A 337 -15.60 19.73 5.24
N LEU A 338 -15.28 18.45 5.08
CA LEU A 338 -14.20 18.04 4.18
C LEU A 338 -14.59 18.31 2.71
N SER A 339 -13.74 19.05 2.02
CA SER A 339 -13.82 19.30 0.58
C SER A 339 -13.54 18.05 -0.25
N GLU A 340 -13.90 18.07 -1.53
CA GLU A 340 -13.59 16.96 -2.45
C GLU A 340 -12.09 16.72 -2.61
N LEU A 341 -11.26 17.77 -2.55
CA LEU A 341 -9.81 17.65 -2.59
C LEU A 341 -9.26 16.98 -1.33
N GLU A 342 -9.74 17.39 -0.14
CA GLU A 342 -9.35 16.74 1.13
C GLU A 342 -9.74 15.26 1.16
N LEU A 343 -10.93 14.93 0.66
CA LEU A 343 -11.39 13.55 0.55
C LEU A 343 -10.55 12.74 -0.43
N LEU A 344 -10.16 13.32 -1.57
CA LEU A 344 -9.25 12.66 -2.52
C LEU A 344 -7.89 12.41 -1.87
N ASP A 345 -7.32 13.39 -1.16
CA ASP A 345 -6.05 13.25 -0.44
C ASP A 345 -6.11 12.13 0.61
N LEU A 346 -7.23 12.02 1.33
CA LEU A 346 -7.47 10.97 2.32
C LEU A 346 -7.52 9.57 1.67
N VAL A 347 -8.24 9.44 0.56
CA VAL A 347 -8.31 8.22 -0.25
C VAL A 347 -6.92 7.84 -0.78
N GLN A 348 -6.19 8.78 -1.35
CA GLN A 348 -4.85 8.55 -1.91
C GLN A 348 -3.85 8.13 -0.84
N SER A 349 -3.88 8.78 0.33
CA SER A 349 -3.06 8.40 1.49
C SER A 349 -3.35 6.95 1.90
N THR A 350 -4.62 6.61 2.11
CA THR A 350 -5.05 5.27 2.53
C THR A 350 -4.67 4.19 1.51
N ALA A 351 -4.93 4.45 0.23
CA ALA A 351 -4.60 3.52 -0.85
C ALA A 351 -3.08 3.29 -0.92
N PHE A 352 -2.28 4.37 -0.87
CA PHE A 352 -0.82 4.27 -0.96
C PHE A 352 -0.22 3.49 0.22
N PHE A 353 -0.73 3.69 1.44
CA PHE A 353 -0.25 2.90 2.59
C PHE A 353 -0.69 1.45 2.57
N SER A 354 -1.83 1.15 1.95
CA SER A 354 -2.20 -0.25 1.73
C SER A 354 -1.22 -0.97 0.81
N TRP A 355 -0.57 -0.27 -0.12
CA TRP A 355 0.58 -0.79 -0.89
C TRP A 355 1.86 -0.81 -0.04
N ALA A 356 2.24 0.30 0.58
CA ALA A 356 3.47 0.41 1.36
C ALA A 356 3.56 -0.63 2.49
N ASN A 357 2.50 -0.80 3.27
CA ASN A 357 2.46 -1.76 4.37
C ASN A 357 2.71 -3.18 3.88
N ARG A 358 2.06 -3.57 2.78
CA ARG A 358 2.17 -4.93 2.24
C ARG A 358 3.59 -5.24 1.78
N LEU A 359 4.25 -4.32 1.09
CA LEU A 359 5.67 -4.49 0.72
C LEU A 359 6.58 -4.61 1.95
N MET A 360 6.38 -3.75 2.96
CA MET A 360 7.20 -3.77 4.17
C MET A 360 7.04 -5.07 4.97
N LEU A 361 5.83 -5.63 4.98
CA LEU A 361 5.51 -6.86 5.69
C LEU A 361 5.99 -8.11 4.93
N SER A 362 6.01 -8.07 3.60
CA SER A 362 6.20 -9.25 2.77
C SER A 362 7.62 -9.51 2.29
N LEU A 363 8.54 -8.57 2.56
CA LEU A 363 9.92 -8.60 2.08
C LEU A 363 10.96 -8.52 3.21
N GLY A 364 10.52 -8.42 4.46
CA GLY A 364 11.38 -8.19 5.60
C GLY A 364 10.60 -7.86 6.87
N GLU A 365 11.30 -7.40 7.89
CA GLU A 365 10.71 -7.15 9.21
C GLU A 365 11.41 -6.00 9.96
N PRO A 366 10.70 -5.32 10.88
CA PRO A 366 11.30 -4.28 11.70
C PRO A 366 12.14 -4.85 12.84
N PHE A 367 13.15 -4.08 13.23
CA PHE A 367 13.91 -4.27 14.47
C PHE A 367 14.03 -2.96 15.25
N GLU A 368 14.26 -3.05 16.55
CA GLU A 368 14.52 -1.91 17.43
C GLU A 368 15.96 -1.42 17.24
N ILE A 369 16.15 -0.12 17.05
CA ILE A 369 17.48 0.46 16.99
C ILE A 369 18.00 0.59 18.41
N VAL A 370 18.96 -0.24 18.78
CA VAL A 370 19.70 -0.08 20.03
C VAL A 370 20.69 1.06 19.83
N GLU A 371 20.32 2.28 20.25
CA GLU A 371 21.30 3.35 20.35
C GLU A 371 22.27 3.00 21.49
N ASP A 372 23.54 2.74 21.16
CA ASP A 372 24.62 2.75 22.15
C ASP A 372 24.65 4.14 22.77
N LYS A 373 24.08 4.25 23.98
CA LYS A 373 24.22 5.42 24.83
C LYS A 373 25.61 5.40 25.45
N GLU A 374 26.64 5.62 24.64
CA GLU A 374 27.98 6.02 25.13
C GLU A 374 28.12 7.54 25.17
#